data_AF-A0A8J7X5C4-F1
#
_entry.id   AF-A0A8J7X5C4-F1
#
_cell.length_a   1.000
_cell.length_b   1.000
_cell.length_c   1.000
_cell.angle_alpha   90.00
_cell.angle_beta   90.00
_cell.angle_gamma   90.00
#
_symmetry.space_group_name_H-M   'P 1'
#
loop_
_entity.id
_entity.type
_entity.pdbx_description
1 polymer ?
#
loop_
_entity_poly.entity_id
_entity_poly.type
_entity_poly.pdbx_seq_one_letter_code
_entity_poly.pdbx_strand_id
1 'polypeptide(L)' 'MPRVCVEVPQHILDDLGKHIGDDKKFVNLSDALRTACRKMLDQLDAIDQRQGRTDKNESKTG' A
#
# COMPACT_ATOMS: atom_id res chain seq x y z
N MET A 1 -9.63 -12.29 -1.92
CA MET A 1 -8.41 -11.51 -1.57
C MET A 1 -7.31 -12.50 -1.22
N PRO A 2 -6.15 -12.46 -1.90
CA PRO A 2 -5.00 -13.26 -1.51
C PRO A 2 -4.56 -12.88 -0.09
N ARG A 3 -4.13 -13.86 0.70
CA ARG A 3 -3.54 -13.63 2.02
C ARG A 3 -2.03 -13.61 1.88
N VAL A 4 -1.41 -12.63 2.52
CA VAL A 4 0.04 -12.50 2.59
C VAL A 4 0.43 -12.50 4.06
N CYS A 5 1.49 -13.22 4.42
CA CYS A 5 2.09 -13.20 5.74
C CYS A 5 3.45 -12.51 5.61
N VAL A 6 3.72 -11.55 6.48
CA VAL A 6 4.97 -10.79 6.48
C VAL A 6 5.45 -10.62 7.92
N GLU A 7 6.76 -10.65 8.13
CA GLU A 7 7.37 -10.31 9.41
C GLU A 7 7.68 -8.81 9.44
N VAL A 8 7.31 -8.14 10.53
CA VAL A 8 7.48 -6.70 10.69
C VAL A 8 8.09 -6.42 12.06
N PRO A 9 9.08 -5.52 12.17
CA PRO A 9 9.58 -5.10 13.47
C PRO A 9 8.48 -4.50 14.35
N GLN A 10 8.52 -4.82 15.65
CA GLN A 10 7.49 -4.38 16.61
C GLN A 10 7.28 -2.86 16.61
N HIS A 11 8.36 -2.08 16.57
CA HIS A 11 8.27 -0.61 16.59
C HIS A 11 7.46 -0.04 15.42
N ILE A 12 7.51 -0.69 14.24
CA ILE A 12 6.70 -0.29 13.08
C ILE A 12 5.22 -0.61 13.31
N LEU A 13 4.92 -1.77 13.91
CA LEU A 13 3.54 -2.12 14.26
C LEU A 13 2.96 -1.15 15.29
N ASP A 14 3.76 -0.76 16.28
CA ASP A 14 3.36 0.21 17.29
C ASP A 14 3.07 1.58 16.67
N ASP A 15 3.91 2.03 15.74
CA ASP A 15 3.71 3.28 15.02
C ASP A 15 2.48 3.24 14.10
N LEU A 16 2.25 2.12 13.39
CA LEU A 16 1.02 1.93 12.62
C LEU A 16 -0.22 1.90 13.52
N GLY A 17 -0.12 1.26 14.69
CA GLY A 17 -1.18 1.19 15.70
C GLY A 17 -1.63 2.56 16.21
N LYS A 18 -0.71 3.52 16.33
CA LYS A 18 -1.04 4.91 16.68
C LYS A 18 -2.02 5.54 15.68
N HIS A 19 -2.05 5.08 14.43
CA HIS A 19 -2.91 5.59 13.36
C HIS A 19 -4.15 4.74 13.06
N ILE A 20 -4.38 3.64 13.79
CA ILE A 20 -5.52 2.73 13.64
C ILE A 20 -6.56 2.94 14.76
N GLY A 21 -7.84 2.89 14.41
CA GLY A 21 -8.99 3.02 15.32
C GLY A 21 -10.18 3.73 14.67
N ASP A 22 -11.35 3.67 15.30
CA ASP A 22 -12.61 4.18 14.72
C ASP A 22 -12.60 5.69 14.41
N ASP A 23 -11.90 6.49 15.23
CA ASP A 23 -11.70 7.94 15.00
C ASP A 23 -10.37 8.27 14.31
N LYS A 24 -9.67 7.26 13.75
CA LYS A 24 -8.34 7.44 13.14
C LYS A 24 -8.37 7.21 11.64
N LYS A 25 -7.19 7.32 11.01
CA LYS A 25 -7.04 7.26 9.55
C LYS A 25 -7.33 5.88 8.96
N PHE A 26 -7.31 4.81 9.75
CA PHE A 26 -7.47 3.43 9.30
C PHE A 26 -8.33 2.62 10.26
N VAL A 27 -9.21 1.80 9.70
CA VAL A 27 -10.13 0.96 10.49
C VAL A 27 -9.38 -0.20 11.16
N ASN A 28 -8.39 -0.78 10.47
CA ASN A 28 -7.56 -1.87 11.00
C ASN A 28 -6.20 -1.91 10.28
N LEU A 29 -5.31 -2.80 10.75
CA LEU A 29 -3.97 -2.95 10.17
C LEU A 29 -3.99 -3.35 8.69
N SER A 30 -4.93 -4.20 8.28
CA SER A 30 -5.05 -4.60 6.86
C SER A 30 -5.47 -3.40 5.99
N ASP A 31 -6.32 -2.52 6.50
CA ASP A 31 -6.75 -1.30 5.81
C ASP A 31 -5.61 -0.29 5.68
N ALA A 32 -4.83 -0.11 6.76
CA ALA A 32 -3.61 0.69 6.76
C ALA A 32 -2.60 0.19 5.71
N LEU A 33 -2.35 -1.14 5.69
CA LEU A 33 -1.41 -1.75 4.76
C LEU A 33 -1.87 -1.62 3.30
N ARG A 34 -3.16 -1.85 3.01
CA ARG A 34 -3.71 -1.70 1.65
C ARG A 34 -3.55 -0.27 1.15
N THR A 35 -3.88 0.71 1.99
CA THR A 35 -3.76 2.14 1.65
C THR A 35 -2.29 2.52 1.42
N ALA A 36 -1.38 2.04 2.27
CA ALA A 36 0.05 2.28 2.13
C ALA A 36 0.60 1.72 0.80
N CYS A 37 0.28 0.46 0.48
CA CYS A 37 0.69 -0.17 -0.77
C CYS A 37 0.13 0.59 -1.99
N ARG A 38 -1.14 0.99 -1.97
CA ARG A 38 -1.73 1.77 -3.07
C ARG A 38 -1.01 3.09 -3.27
N LYS A 39 -0.78 3.84 -2.19
CA LYS A 39 -0.09 5.13 -2.25
C LYS A 39 1.35 5.00 -2.75
N MET A 40 2.05 3.94 -2.36
CA MET A 40 3.40 3.65 -2.86
C MET A 40 3.37 3.37 -4.37
N LEU A 41 2.45 2.53 -4.85
CA LEU A 41 2.32 2.24 -6.27
C LEU A 41 1.94 3.48 -7.08
N ASP A 42 0.97 4.28 -6.61
CA ASP A 42 0.56 5.52 -7.26
C ASP A 42 1.74 6.51 -7.39
N GLN A 43 2.66 6.53 -6.40
CA GLN A 43 3.87 7.35 -6.45
C GLN A 43 4.87 6.84 -7.50
N LEU A 44 5.06 5.52 -7.59
CA LEU A 44 5.92 4.91 -8.59
C LEU A 44 5.37 5.15 -10.00
N ASP A 45 4.07 4.94 -10.20
CA ASP A 45 3.39 5.20 -11.47
C ASP A 45 3.52 6.67 -11.90
N ALA A 46 3.38 7.61 -10.96
CA ALA A 46 3.57 9.03 -11.23
C ALA A 46 5.01 9.39 -11.62
N ILE A 47 6.01 8.68 -11.08
CA ILE A 47 7.42 8.83 -11.45
C ILE A 47 7.65 8.26 -12.85
N ASP A 48 7.15 7.06 -13.13
CA ASP A 48 7.32 6.39 -14.42
C ASP A 48 6.68 7.18 -15.57
N GLN A 49 5.50 7.78 -15.34
CA GLN A 49 4.87 8.70 -16.29
C GLN A 49 5.72 9.95 -16.59
N ARG A 50 6.39 10.51 -15.57
CA ARG A 50 7.26 11.69 -15.74
C ARG A 50 8.57 11.37 -16.45
N GLN A 51 9.09 10.15 -16.26
CA GLN A 51 10.33 9.69 -16.88
C GLN A 51 10.09 9.08 -18.28
N GLY A 52 8.86 9.07 -18.79
CA GLY A 52 8.51 8.54 -20.10
C GLY A 52 8.55 7.00 -20.21
N ARG A 53 8.65 6.29 -19.08
CA ARG A 53 8.57 4.82 -19.00
C ARG A 53 7.11 4.38 -18.90
N THR A 54 6.28 4.78 -19.86
CA THR A 54 4.95 4.16 -19.99
C THR A 54 5.14 2.88 -20.77
N ASP A 55 5.56 1.82 -20.09
CA ASP A 55 5.42 0.47 -20.64
C ASP A 55 3.92 0.19 -20.70
N LYS A 56 3.31 0.54 -21.84
CA LYS A 56 2.02 -0.01 -22.24
C LYS A 56 2.26 -1.47 -22.58
N ASN A 57 2.41 -2.33 -21.59
CA ASN A 57 2.37 -3.76 -21.84
C ASN A 57 1.65 -4.51 -20.73
N GLU A 58 0.44 -4.96 -21.11
CA GLU A 58 -0.19 -6.20 -20.67
C GLU A 58 -0.65 -6.31 -19.20
N SER A 59 -1.84 -6.80 -18.88
CA SER A 59 -2.92 -7.36 -19.69
C SER A 59 -4.13 -7.58 -18.77
N LYS A 60 -5.31 -7.57 -19.40
CA LYS A 60 -6.53 -8.15 -18.84
C LYS A 60 -6.23 -9.55 -18.28
N THR A 61 -6.62 -9.80 -17.05
CA THR A 61 -7.14 -11.10 -16.58
C THR A 61 -8.07 -10.71 -15.43
N GLY A 62 -9.39 -10.76 -15.60
CA GLY A 62 -10.14 -11.97 -15.87
C GLY A 62 -10.77 -12.36 -14.56
#